data_AF-A6IIN0-F1
#
_entry.id   AF-A6IIN0-F1
#
_cell.length_a   1.000
_cell.length_b   1.000
_cell.length_c   1.000
_cell.angle_alpha   90.00
_cell.angle_beta   90.00
_cell.angle_gamma   90.00
#
_symmetry.space_group_name_H-M   'P 1'
#
loop_
_entity.id
_entity.type
_entity.pdbx_description
1 polymer ?
#
loop_
_entity_poly.entity_id
_entity_poly.type
_entity_poly.pdbx_seq_one_letter_code
_entity_poly.pdbx_strand_id
1 'polypeptide(L)'
;MIQQMDDELKREHTAAEQRMVHRIQRIMMECHREKMEAVQKAREEEREIAQKVIEDQRSIVLEELVTTGVTAIKDQKASLGQLIKAKEHEMNVYYGIAQRQKQEEVQEVLQEKEKTHQATLDNVMGKLVNTQGELLSVAKQLGIMTNWKDFLEEELQETRAAFQKYINYTFPKLTPGHADFILPERKKTPSRLAKETDKSTD
;
A
#
# COMPACT_ATOMS: atom_id res chain seq x y z
N MET A 1 -110.13 -74.07 -52.00
CA MET A 1 -110.29 -72.61 -51.83
C MET A 1 -109.76 -72.08 -50.51
N ILE A 2 -109.94 -72.76 -49.37
CA ILE A 2 -109.47 -72.27 -48.05
C ILE A 2 -107.93 -72.38 -47.88
N GLN A 3 -107.28 -73.43 -48.41
CA GLN A 3 -105.82 -73.63 -48.29
C GLN A 3 -104.97 -72.62 -49.09
N GLN A 4 -105.44 -72.13 -50.23
CA GLN A 4 -104.70 -71.16 -51.05
C GLN A 4 -104.70 -69.76 -50.40
N MET A 5 -105.80 -69.40 -49.74
CA MET A 5 -105.93 -68.13 -49.04
C MET A 5 -105.03 -68.07 -47.79
N ASP A 6 -104.88 -69.19 -47.09
CA ASP A 6 -104.00 -69.34 -45.92
C ASP A 6 -102.50 -69.25 -46.29
N ASP A 7 -102.13 -69.79 -47.45
CA ASP A 7 -100.76 -69.69 -47.97
C ASP A 7 -100.42 -68.29 -48.49
N GLU A 8 -101.38 -67.57 -49.08
CA GLU A 8 -101.22 -66.15 -49.43
C GLU A 8 -101.10 -65.26 -48.19
N LEU A 9 -101.93 -65.51 -47.16
CA LEU A 9 -101.86 -64.78 -45.89
C LEU A 9 -100.50 -64.97 -45.19
N LYS A 10 -99.94 -66.18 -45.22
CA LYS A 10 -98.59 -66.47 -44.69
C LYS A 10 -97.47 -65.79 -45.49
N ARG A 11 -97.59 -65.68 -46.82
CA ARG A 11 -96.62 -64.95 -47.65
C ARG A 11 -96.67 -63.44 -47.40
N GLU A 12 -97.87 -62.87 -47.28
CA GLU A 12 -98.07 -61.46 -46.91
C GLU A 12 -97.50 -61.16 -45.51
N HIS A 13 -97.75 -62.02 -44.53
CA HIS A 13 -97.22 -61.90 -43.17
C HIS A 13 -95.69 -61.96 -43.14
N THR A 14 -95.09 -62.96 -43.79
CA THR A 14 -93.62 -63.09 -43.87
C THR A 14 -92.97 -61.95 -44.66
N ALA A 15 -93.62 -61.44 -45.71
CA ALA A 15 -93.16 -60.25 -46.42
C ALA A 15 -93.25 -58.98 -45.55
N ALA A 16 -94.31 -58.84 -44.74
CA ALA A 16 -94.44 -57.74 -43.78
C ALA A 16 -93.36 -57.81 -42.69
N GLU A 17 -93.07 -59.00 -42.16
CA GLU A 17 -91.97 -59.23 -41.21
C GLU A 17 -90.61 -58.89 -41.82
N GLN A 18 -90.33 -59.34 -43.06
CA GLN A 18 -89.08 -59.00 -43.75
C GLN A 18 -88.93 -57.49 -43.99
N ARG A 19 -90.02 -56.80 -44.38
CA ARG A 19 -90.04 -55.34 -44.52
C ARG A 19 -89.77 -54.66 -43.18
N MET A 20 -90.35 -55.16 -42.10
CA MET A 20 -90.16 -54.62 -40.75
C MET A 20 -88.73 -54.86 -40.25
N VAL A 21 -88.17 -56.06 -40.44
CA VAL A 21 -86.78 -56.41 -40.11
C VAL A 21 -85.80 -55.53 -40.89
N HIS A 22 -86.02 -55.34 -42.19
CA HIS A 22 -85.17 -54.47 -43.00
C HIS A 22 -85.24 -53.00 -42.54
N ARG A 23 -86.43 -52.53 -42.16
CA ARG A 23 -86.62 -51.17 -41.60
C ARG A 23 -85.90 -51.00 -40.28
N ILE A 24 -85.98 -52.00 -39.38
CA ILE A 24 -85.27 -52.02 -38.10
C ILE A 24 -83.76 -52.06 -38.32
N GLN A 25 -83.26 -52.91 -39.24
CA GLN A 25 -81.84 -52.97 -39.59
C GLN A 25 -81.32 -51.65 -40.14
N ARG A 26 -82.11 -50.97 -40.98
CA ARG A 26 -81.75 -49.64 -41.51
C ARG A 26 -81.64 -48.61 -40.38
N ILE A 27 -82.62 -48.56 -39.48
CA ILE A 27 -82.60 -47.67 -38.31
C ILE A 27 -81.41 -47.99 -37.39
N MET A 28 -81.08 -49.27 -37.17
CA MET A 28 -79.89 -49.65 -36.41
C MET A 28 -78.60 -49.19 -37.07
N MET A 29 -78.47 -49.29 -38.39
CA MET A 29 -77.28 -48.82 -39.11
C MET A 29 -77.15 -47.29 -39.04
N GLU A 30 -78.25 -46.55 -39.17
CA GLU A 30 -78.27 -45.10 -39.03
C GLU A 30 -77.92 -44.67 -37.59
N CYS A 31 -78.52 -45.30 -36.57
CA CYS A 31 -78.21 -45.07 -35.16
C CYS A 31 -76.76 -45.43 -34.82
N HIS A 32 -76.23 -46.51 -35.40
CA HIS A 32 -74.82 -46.87 -35.22
C HIS A 32 -73.88 -45.83 -35.84
N ARG A 33 -74.21 -45.32 -37.03
CA ARG A 33 -73.45 -44.23 -37.68
C ARG A 33 -73.46 -42.96 -36.84
N GLU A 34 -74.63 -42.53 -36.37
CA GLU A 34 -74.77 -41.35 -35.51
C GLU A 34 -74.02 -41.51 -34.18
N LYS A 35 -74.05 -42.69 -33.57
CA LYS A 35 -73.26 -43.02 -32.39
C LYS A 35 -71.75 -42.88 -32.67
N MET A 36 -71.29 -43.41 -33.80
CA MET A 36 -69.87 -43.32 -34.18
C MET A 36 -69.44 -41.86 -34.43
N GLU A 37 -70.28 -41.07 -35.11
CA GLU A 37 -70.04 -39.63 -35.32
C GLU A 37 -70.02 -38.84 -34.00
N ALA A 38 -70.96 -39.12 -33.09
CA ALA A 38 -71.00 -38.48 -31.77
C ALA A 38 -69.79 -38.85 -30.90
N VAL A 39 -69.37 -40.12 -30.92
CA VAL A 39 -68.16 -40.58 -30.20
C VAL A 39 -66.89 -39.98 -30.79
N GLN A 40 -66.80 -39.87 -32.12
CA GLN A 40 -65.66 -39.25 -32.78
C GLN A 40 -65.55 -37.77 -32.40
N LYS A 41 -66.67 -37.04 -32.44
CA LYS A 41 -66.72 -35.64 -32.05
C LYS A 41 -66.35 -35.42 -30.58
N ALA A 42 -66.89 -36.23 -29.67
CA ALA A 42 -66.53 -36.17 -28.25
C ALA A 42 -65.04 -36.46 -28.00
N ARG A 43 -64.43 -37.40 -28.76
CA ARG A 43 -62.99 -37.68 -28.68
C ARG A 43 -62.13 -36.55 -29.25
N GLU A 44 -62.60 -35.85 -30.29
CA GLU A 44 -61.91 -34.68 -30.84
C GLU A 44 -61.93 -33.51 -29.85
N GLU A 45 -63.08 -33.23 -29.25
CA GLU A 45 -63.21 -32.20 -28.19
C GLU A 45 -62.33 -32.53 -26.97
N GLU A 46 -62.29 -33.79 -26.53
CA GLU A 46 -61.41 -34.24 -25.44
C GLU A 46 -59.92 -34.04 -25.79
N ARG A 47 -59.52 -34.33 -27.03
CA ARG A 47 -58.14 -34.12 -27.50
C ARG A 47 -57.77 -32.64 -27.57
N GLU A 48 -58.67 -31.78 -28.03
CA GLU A 48 -58.44 -30.33 -28.06
C GLU A 48 -58.27 -29.77 -26.65
N ILE A 49 -59.13 -30.18 -25.71
CA ILE A 49 -59.02 -29.77 -24.29
C ILE A 49 -57.70 -30.27 -23.70
N ALA A 50 -57.33 -31.53 -23.95
CA ALA A 50 -56.07 -32.09 -23.46
C ALA A 50 -54.84 -31.35 -24.04
N GLN A 51 -54.86 -31.01 -25.33
CA GLN A 51 -53.78 -30.23 -25.95
C GLN A 51 -53.67 -28.84 -25.34
N LYS A 52 -54.79 -28.15 -25.14
CA LYS A 52 -54.81 -26.81 -24.55
C LYS A 52 -54.26 -26.80 -23.13
N VAL A 53 -54.65 -27.77 -22.31
CA VAL A 53 -54.10 -27.93 -20.95
C VAL A 53 -52.59 -28.19 -20.96
N ILE A 54 -52.10 -28.98 -21.91
CA ILE A 54 -50.65 -29.21 -22.06
C ILE A 54 -49.92 -27.93 -22.46
N GLU A 55 -50.49 -27.14 -23.37
CA GLU A 55 -49.91 -25.85 -23.78
C GLU A 55 -49.88 -24.82 -22.65
N ASP A 56 -50.97 -24.70 -21.91
CA ASP A 56 -51.06 -23.81 -20.74
C ASP A 56 -50.03 -24.22 -19.68
N GLN A 57 -49.92 -25.52 -19.39
CA GLN A 57 -48.93 -26.03 -18.45
C GLN A 57 -47.48 -25.78 -18.93
N ARG A 58 -47.22 -25.94 -20.23
CA ARG A 58 -45.91 -25.63 -20.82
C ARG A 58 -45.57 -24.14 -20.67
N SER A 59 -46.54 -23.25 -20.88
CA SER A 59 -46.34 -21.81 -20.70
C SER A 59 -45.97 -21.48 -19.25
N ILE A 60 -46.69 -22.06 -18.28
CA ILE A 60 -46.44 -21.85 -16.85
C ILE A 60 -45.03 -22.33 -16.46
N VAL A 61 -44.66 -23.56 -16.86
CA VAL A 61 -43.35 -24.13 -16.54
C VAL A 61 -42.22 -23.31 -17.18
N LEU A 62 -42.42 -22.80 -18.41
CA LEU A 62 -41.45 -21.96 -19.07
C LEU A 62 -41.28 -20.61 -18.35
N GLU A 63 -42.37 -19.99 -17.91
CA GLU A 63 -42.33 -18.73 -17.17
C GLU A 63 -41.66 -18.91 -15.79
N GLU A 64 -41.97 -19.99 -15.07
CA GLU A 64 -41.29 -20.35 -13.82
C GLU A 64 -39.79 -20.60 -14.03
N LEU A 65 -39.41 -21.29 -15.11
CA LEU A 65 -38.01 -21.52 -15.45
C LEU A 65 -37.28 -20.19 -15.72
N VAL A 66 -37.89 -19.30 -16.49
CA VAL A 66 -37.30 -17.99 -16.83
C VAL A 66 -37.17 -17.12 -15.59
N THR A 67 -38.23 -17.02 -14.78
CA THR A 67 -38.22 -16.22 -13.55
C THR A 67 -37.20 -16.74 -12.54
N THR A 68 -37.13 -18.06 -12.33
CA THR A 68 -36.14 -18.71 -11.47
C THR A 68 -34.72 -18.52 -12.00
N GLY A 69 -34.52 -18.60 -13.31
CA GLY A 69 -33.23 -18.35 -13.94
C GLY A 69 -32.76 -16.90 -13.74
N VAL A 70 -33.67 -15.93 -13.93
CA VAL A 70 -33.36 -14.50 -13.73
C VAL A 70 -33.03 -14.19 -12.28
N THR A 71 -33.77 -14.73 -11.31
CA THR A 71 -33.48 -14.53 -9.89
C THR A 71 -32.16 -15.17 -9.49
N ALA A 72 -31.88 -16.40 -9.93
CA ALA A 72 -30.61 -17.07 -9.66
C ALA A 72 -29.40 -16.29 -10.20
N ILE A 73 -29.47 -15.77 -11.43
CA ILE A 73 -28.40 -14.94 -12.02
C ILE A 73 -28.22 -13.65 -11.22
N LYS A 74 -29.33 -13.00 -10.81
CA LYS A 74 -29.29 -11.77 -10.03
C LYS A 74 -28.63 -11.99 -8.66
N ASP A 75 -28.99 -13.07 -7.98
CA ASP A 75 -28.45 -13.43 -6.67
C ASP A 75 -26.97 -13.78 -6.77
N GLN A 76 -26.58 -14.55 -7.79
CA GLN A 76 -25.19 -14.86 -8.06
C GLN A 76 -24.36 -13.59 -8.32
N LYS A 77 -24.90 -12.65 -9.13
CA LYS A 77 -24.23 -11.38 -9.40
C LYS A 77 -24.10 -10.52 -8.14
N ALA A 78 -25.12 -10.48 -7.30
CA ALA A 78 -25.08 -9.75 -6.03
C ALA A 78 -24.04 -10.34 -5.06
N SER A 79 -24.02 -11.68 -4.93
CA SER A 79 -23.03 -12.41 -4.13
C SER A 79 -21.60 -12.17 -4.62
N LEU A 80 -21.37 -12.27 -5.93
CA LEU A 80 -20.06 -11.98 -6.53
C LEU A 80 -19.64 -10.52 -6.28
N GLY A 81 -20.56 -9.58 -6.43
CA GLY A 81 -20.29 -8.15 -6.16
C GLY A 81 -19.91 -7.89 -4.70
N GLN A 82 -20.56 -8.56 -3.75
CA GLN A 82 -20.18 -8.48 -2.33
C GLN A 82 -18.81 -9.09 -2.07
N LEU A 83 -18.51 -10.24 -2.69
CA LEU A 83 -17.20 -10.90 -2.58
C LEU A 83 -16.07 -10.02 -3.12
N ILE A 84 -16.27 -9.37 -4.27
CA ILE A 84 -15.29 -8.45 -4.86
C ILE A 84 -15.02 -7.28 -3.92
N LYS A 85 -16.06 -6.65 -3.38
CA LYS A 85 -15.91 -5.53 -2.42
C LYS A 85 -15.18 -5.96 -1.15
N ALA A 86 -15.48 -7.15 -0.62
CA ALA A 86 -14.79 -7.69 0.54
C ALA A 86 -13.31 -7.93 0.26
N LYS A 87 -12.98 -8.49 -0.91
CA LYS A 87 -11.58 -8.74 -1.32
C LYS A 87 -10.81 -7.45 -1.60
N GLU A 88 -11.44 -6.46 -2.22
CA GLU A 88 -10.86 -5.14 -2.42
C GLU A 88 -10.55 -4.46 -1.07
N HIS A 89 -11.48 -4.52 -0.12
CA HIS A 89 -11.26 -3.98 1.22
C HIS A 89 -10.10 -4.70 1.95
N GLU A 90 -10.08 -6.04 1.92
CA GLU A 90 -9.00 -6.85 2.49
C GLU A 90 -7.64 -6.46 1.88
N MET A 91 -7.55 -6.37 0.56
CA MET A 91 -6.33 -5.97 -0.15
C MET A 91 -5.89 -4.55 0.22
N ASN A 92 -6.82 -3.60 0.32
CA ASN A 92 -6.53 -2.23 0.72
C ASN A 92 -6.01 -2.14 2.16
N VAL A 93 -6.53 -2.96 3.09
CA VAL A 93 -6.03 -3.04 4.46
C VAL A 93 -4.59 -3.55 4.48
N TYR A 94 -4.29 -4.64 3.78
CA TYR A 94 -2.94 -5.18 3.68
C TYR A 94 -1.96 -4.19 3.04
N TYR A 95 -2.38 -3.53 1.96
CA TYR A 95 -1.58 -2.49 1.32
C TYR A 95 -1.27 -1.33 2.28
N GLY A 96 -2.27 -0.85 3.02
CA GLY A 96 -2.09 0.23 4.00
C GLY A 96 -1.22 -0.16 5.20
N ILE A 97 -1.19 -1.45 5.58
CA ILE A 97 -0.25 -1.95 6.61
C ILE A 97 1.18 -1.98 6.04
N ALA A 98 1.39 -2.59 4.87
CA ALA A 98 2.71 -2.71 4.25
C ALA A 98 3.32 -1.32 3.95
N GLN A 99 2.50 -0.37 3.50
CA GLN A 99 2.95 1.00 3.24
C GLN A 99 3.39 1.71 4.53
N ARG A 100 2.63 1.56 5.63
CA ARG A 100 3.00 2.14 6.94
C ARG A 100 4.28 1.53 7.48
N GLN A 101 4.42 0.21 7.44
CA GLN A 101 5.64 -0.48 7.87
C GLN A 101 6.86 0.03 7.11
N LYS A 102 6.77 0.14 5.79
CA LYS A 102 7.86 0.69 4.97
C LYS A 102 8.20 2.13 5.35
N GLN A 103 7.20 2.95 5.67
CA GLN A 103 7.42 4.34 6.09
C GLN A 103 8.05 4.41 7.49
N GLU A 104 7.60 3.57 8.41
CA GLU A 104 8.17 3.44 9.77
C GLU A 104 9.63 2.97 9.72
N GLU A 105 9.95 1.93 8.94
CA GLU A 105 11.32 1.44 8.76
C GLU A 105 12.26 2.54 8.24
N VAL A 106 11.83 3.31 7.24
CA VAL A 106 12.62 4.43 6.72
C VAL A 106 12.81 5.51 7.79
N GLN A 107 11.76 5.81 8.56
CA GLN A 107 11.82 6.81 9.62
C GLN A 107 12.75 6.36 10.77
N GLU A 108 12.71 5.10 11.17
CA GLU A 108 13.59 4.54 12.19
C GLU A 108 15.06 4.63 11.77
N VAL A 109 15.37 4.22 10.53
CA VAL A 109 16.72 4.31 9.98
C VAL A 109 17.20 5.77 9.94
N LEU A 110 16.34 6.71 9.52
CA LEU A 110 16.68 8.13 9.53
C LEU A 110 16.97 8.63 10.95
N GLN A 111 16.13 8.29 11.92
CA GLN A 111 16.33 8.68 13.32
C GLN A 111 17.61 8.08 13.92
N GLU A 112 17.93 6.83 13.60
CA GLU A 112 19.18 6.20 14.05
C GLU A 112 20.40 6.90 13.43
N LYS A 113 20.35 7.23 12.14
CA LYS A 113 21.41 7.99 11.47
C LYS A 113 21.56 9.40 12.03
N GLU A 114 20.45 10.06 12.37
CA GLU A 114 20.48 11.37 13.02
C GLU A 114 21.11 11.30 14.41
N LYS A 115 20.70 10.34 15.25
CA LYS A 115 21.29 10.14 16.59
C LYS A 115 22.78 9.86 16.54
N THR A 116 23.21 8.98 15.62
CA THR A 116 24.63 8.65 15.45
C THR A 116 25.44 9.84 14.94
N HIS A 117 24.87 10.63 14.02
CA HIS A 117 25.49 11.86 13.55
C HIS A 117 25.63 12.89 14.68
N GLN A 118 24.56 13.10 15.46
CA GLN A 118 24.57 14.02 16.61
C GLN A 118 25.62 13.60 17.64
N ALA A 119 25.68 12.33 18.01
CA ALA A 119 26.71 11.83 18.93
C ALA A 119 28.14 12.03 18.41
N THR A 120 28.33 11.93 17.08
CA THR A 120 29.62 12.20 16.44
C THR A 120 29.98 13.68 16.52
N LEU A 121 29.01 14.57 16.25
CA LEU A 121 29.18 16.02 16.40
C LEU A 121 29.51 16.41 17.83
N ASP A 122 28.78 15.88 18.81
CA ASP A 122 29.01 16.17 20.23
C ASP A 122 30.41 15.74 20.68
N ASN A 123 30.89 14.57 20.21
CA ASN A 123 32.26 14.12 20.46
C ASN A 123 33.32 15.05 19.85
N VAL A 124 33.13 15.47 18.59
CA VAL A 124 34.05 16.42 17.94
C VAL A 124 34.04 17.76 18.66
N MET A 125 32.87 18.25 19.05
CA MET A 125 32.73 19.50 19.79
C MET A 125 33.39 19.42 21.17
N GLY A 126 33.24 18.29 21.88
CA GLY A 126 33.94 18.04 23.13
C GLY A 126 35.47 18.06 22.97
N LYS A 127 36.00 17.43 21.92
CA LYS A 127 37.44 17.49 21.61
C LYS A 127 37.91 18.90 21.27
N LEU A 128 37.12 19.65 20.51
CA LEU A 128 37.43 21.04 20.16
C LEU A 128 37.51 21.92 21.43
N VAL A 129 36.53 21.81 22.32
CA VAL A 129 36.53 22.56 23.59
C VAL A 129 37.73 22.19 24.46
N ASN A 130 38.08 20.89 24.55
CA ASN A 130 39.25 20.44 25.30
C ASN A 130 40.55 21.02 24.73
N THR A 131 40.76 20.90 23.42
CA THR A 131 41.97 21.43 22.77
C THR A 131 42.05 22.96 22.86
N GLN A 132 40.92 23.66 22.80
CA GLN A 132 40.87 25.10 23.03
C GLN A 132 41.26 25.45 24.48
N GLY A 133 40.80 24.67 25.46
CA GLY A 133 41.19 24.82 26.87
C GLY A 133 42.69 24.61 27.10
N GLU A 134 43.25 23.57 26.48
CA GLU A 134 44.70 23.31 26.50
C GLU A 134 45.49 24.45 25.86
N LEU A 135 45.04 24.95 24.70
CA LEU A 135 45.67 26.07 24.00
C LEU A 135 45.68 27.35 24.86
N LEU A 136 44.56 27.65 25.52
CA LEU A 136 44.47 28.79 26.45
C LEU A 136 45.42 28.64 27.65
N SER A 137 45.56 27.43 28.18
CA SER A 137 46.50 27.13 29.26
C SER A 137 47.95 27.37 28.82
N VAL A 138 48.32 26.85 27.64
CA VAL A 138 49.65 27.05 27.06
C VAL A 138 49.92 28.54 26.79
N ALA A 139 48.95 29.25 26.22
CA ALA A 139 49.06 30.69 25.99
C ALA A 139 49.30 31.47 27.30
N LYS A 140 48.60 31.10 28.38
CA LYS A 140 48.81 31.70 29.70
C LYS A 140 50.20 31.41 30.26
N GLN A 141 50.67 30.16 30.15
CA GLN A 141 52.03 29.79 30.57
C GLN A 141 53.08 30.56 29.78
N LEU A 142 52.91 30.69 28.47
CA LEU A 142 53.81 31.45 27.60
C LEU A 142 53.84 32.93 27.97
N GLY A 143 52.69 33.52 28.31
CA GLY A 143 52.63 34.90 28.81
C GLY A 143 53.42 35.09 30.12
N ILE A 144 53.28 34.17 31.07
CA ILE A 144 54.06 34.19 32.32
C ILE A 144 55.57 34.06 32.01
N MET A 145 55.96 33.10 31.17
CA MET A 145 57.37 32.91 30.79
C MET A 145 57.96 34.12 30.07
N THR A 146 57.15 34.81 29.24
CA THR A 146 57.55 36.03 28.55
C THR A 146 57.80 37.15 29.55
N ASN A 147 56.91 37.35 30.52
CA ASN A 147 57.11 38.35 31.58
C ASN A 147 58.38 38.06 32.41
N TRP A 148 58.61 36.79 32.78
CA TRP A 148 59.84 36.40 33.48
C TRP A 148 61.09 36.66 32.64
N LYS A 149 61.03 36.36 31.35
CA LYS A 149 62.12 36.64 30.41
C LYS A 149 62.42 38.14 30.35
N ASP A 150 61.40 38.97 30.24
CA ASP A 150 61.56 40.42 30.13
C ASP A 150 62.11 41.03 31.43
N PHE A 151 61.61 40.57 32.59
CA PHE A 151 62.15 40.96 33.91
C PHE A 151 63.63 40.60 34.05
N LEU A 152 64.02 39.36 33.71
CA LEU A 152 65.42 38.93 33.77
C LEU A 152 66.32 39.70 32.80
N GLU A 153 65.79 40.09 31.63
CA GLU A 153 66.53 40.91 30.68
C GLU A 153 66.73 42.33 31.21
N GLU A 154 65.74 42.92 31.88
CA GLU A 154 65.86 44.22 32.53
C GLU A 154 66.92 44.20 33.65
N GLU A 155 66.87 43.23 34.57
CA GLU A 155 67.90 43.05 35.62
C GLU A 155 69.31 42.87 35.02
N LEU A 156 69.43 42.13 33.90
CA LEU A 156 70.70 41.94 33.21
C LEU A 156 71.24 43.27 32.62
N GLN A 157 70.36 44.13 32.11
CA GLN A 157 70.74 45.45 31.61
C GLN A 157 71.17 46.38 32.75
N GLU A 158 70.46 46.36 33.88
CA GLU A 158 70.83 47.14 35.07
C GLU A 158 72.20 46.73 35.62
N THR A 159 72.43 45.42 35.75
CA THR A 159 73.73 44.89 36.19
C THR A 159 74.84 45.24 35.20
N ARG A 160 74.60 45.11 33.88
CA ARG A 160 75.55 45.56 32.85
C ARG A 160 75.91 47.03 33.01
N ALA A 161 74.91 47.90 33.20
CA ALA A 161 75.13 49.34 33.40
C ALA A 161 75.94 49.62 34.68
N ALA A 162 75.66 48.90 35.77
CA ALA A 162 76.41 49.01 37.02
C ALA A 162 77.88 48.57 36.86
N PHE A 163 78.15 47.46 36.16
CA PHE A 163 79.50 47.02 35.83
C PHE A 163 80.25 48.05 34.99
N GLN A 164 79.61 48.59 33.94
CA GLN A 164 80.23 49.63 33.12
C GLN A 164 80.58 50.86 33.94
N LYS A 165 79.70 51.27 34.87
CA LYS A 165 79.95 52.38 35.80
C LYS A 165 81.15 52.09 36.71
N TYR A 166 81.26 50.88 37.27
CA TYR A 166 82.39 50.48 38.10
C TYR A 166 83.72 50.46 37.32
N ILE A 167 83.72 49.93 36.10
CA ILE A 167 84.89 49.91 35.21
C ILE A 167 85.33 51.34 34.88
N ASN A 168 84.38 52.21 34.51
CA ASN A 168 84.66 53.61 34.20
C ASN A 168 85.27 54.35 35.41
N TYR A 169 84.80 54.06 36.62
CA TYR A 169 85.33 54.66 37.85
C TYR A 169 86.74 54.16 38.20
N THR A 170 86.96 52.84 38.15
CA THR A 170 88.23 52.23 38.56
C THR A 170 89.33 52.40 37.50
N PHE A 171 88.94 52.42 36.22
CA PHE A 171 89.84 52.48 35.07
C PHE A 171 89.41 53.55 34.06
N PRO A 172 89.54 54.85 34.39
CA PRO A 172 89.04 55.95 33.56
C PRO A 172 89.76 56.11 32.21
N LYS A 173 90.89 55.43 32.01
CA LYS A 173 91.64 55.43 30.74
C LYS A 173 91.15 54.37 29.75
N LEU A 174 90.27 53.45 30.16
CA LEU A 174 89.68 52.46 29.27
C LEU A 174 88.53 53.08 28.48
N THR A 175 88.38 52.68 27.22
CA THR A 175 87.24 53.10 26.38
C THR A 175 85.92 52.54 26.93
N PRO A 176 84.77 53.23 26.80
CA PRO A 176 83.47 52.67 27.20
C PRO A 176 83.13 51.39 26.42
N GLY A 177 82.30 50.49 26.99
CA GLY A 177 81.81 49.27 26.34
C GLY A 177 82.52 47.97 26.74
N HIS A 178 83.45 48.00 27.70
CA HIS A 178 84.09 46.79 28.22
C HIS A 178 83.13 45.87 28.98
N ALA A 179 82.03 46.40 29.52
CA ALA A 179 81.00 45.57 30.17
C ALA A 179 80.33 44.61 29.19
N ASP A 180 80.26 44.96 27.90
CA ASP A 180 79.64 44.12 26.86
C ASP A 180 80.49 42.89 26.53
N PHE A 181 81.80 42.96 26.75
CA PHE A 181 82.69 41.80 26.61
C PHE A 181 82.49 40.80 27.74
N ILE A 182 82.32 41.29 28.98
CA ILE A 182 82.16 40.46 30.18
C ILE A 182 80.73 39.92 30.25
N LEU A 183 79.74 40.73 29.88
CA LEU A 183 78.32 40.39 29.91
C LEU A 183 77.65 40.71 28.56
N PRO A 184 77.87 39.89 27.52
CA PRO A 184 77.33 40.14 26.19
C PRO A 184 75.81 40.17 26.15
N GLU A 185 75.24 40.95 25.22
CA GLU A 185 73.81 40.92 24.93
C GLU A 185 73.38 39.52 24.46
N ARG A 186 72.18 39.10 24.86
CA ARG A 186 71.59 37.86 24.34
C ARG A 186 71.22 38.06 22.86
N LYS A 187 71.36 37.00 22.06
CA LYS A 187 70.96 37.03 20.64
C LYS A 187 69.46 37.34 20.56
N LYS A 188 69.12 38.45 19.90
CA LYS A 188 67.72 38.80 19.60
C LYS A 188 67.07 37.67 18.80
N THR A 189 65.79 37.41 19.06
CA THR A 189 65.01 36.43 18.31
C THR A 189 65.14 36.72 16.81
N PRO A 190 65.45 35.73 15.95
CA PRO A 190 65.60 35.96 14.52
C PRO A 190 64.35 36.64 13.94
N SER A 191 64.54 37.75 13.22
CA SER A 191 63.47 38.60 12.63
C SER A 191 62.46 37.84 11.76
N ARG A 192 62.80 36.62 11.31
CA ARG A 192 61.92 35.79 10.49
C ARG A 192 60.64 35.34 11.23
N LEU A 193 60.69 35.16 12.56
CA LEU A 193 59.54 34.81 13.39
C LEU A 193 58.64 36.01 13.73
N ALA A 194 59.22 37.21 13.85
CA ALA A 194 58.46 38.44 14.14
C ALA A 194 57.64 38.93 12.93
N LYS A 195 58.06 38.61 11.70
CA LYS A 195 57.35 38.99 10.46
C LYS A 195 56.12 38.13 10.16
N GLU A 196 55.99 36.94 10.76
CA GLU A 196 54.82 36.08 10.56
C GLU A 196 53.67 36.47 11.50
N THR A 197 53.96 36.92 12.72
CA THR A 197 52.94 37.39 13.67
C THR A 197 52.24 38.68 13.23
N ASP A 198 52.90 39.57 12.49
CA ASP A 198 52.29 40.80 11.96
C ASP A 198 51.43 40.55 10.70
N LYS A 199 51.62 39.43 9.99
CA LYS A 199 50.89 39.11 8.75
C LYS A 199 49.64 38.25 8.95
N SER A 200 49.45 37.69 10.14
CA SER A 200 48.30 36.85 10.49
C SER A 200 47.13 37.60 11.13
N THR A 201 47.17 38.94 11.11
CA THR A 201 46.14 39.82 11.70
C THR A 201 45.42 40.74 10.70
N ASP A 202 45.58 40.51 9.39
CA ASP A 202 44.77 41.13 8.33
C ASP A 202 43.92 40.07 7.60
#